data_AF-A0A815RZ89-F1
#
_entry.id   AF-A0A815RZ89-F1
#
_cell.length_a   1.000
_cell.length_b   1.000
_cell.length_c   1.000
_cell.angle_alpha   90.00
_cell.angle_beta   90.00
_cell.angle_gamma   90.00
#
_symmetry.space_group_name_H-M   'P 1'
#
loop_
_entity.id
_entity.type
_entity.pdbx_description
1 polymer ?
#
loop_
_entity_poly.entity_id
_entity_poly.type
_entity_poly.pdbx_seq_one_letter_code
_entity_poly.pdbx_strand_id
1 'polypeptide(L)'
;MFALRDDPGIWSLDDVSITDKSGNELLSNGDFEQGYLASWIYCNPSNGTYGGYVGTGSSYDGSYSYLDGVVGASDYLSQTFTVTPYSNYSITFWLSTNSNSNSATFAQIYVTS
;
A
#
# COMPACT_ATOMS: atom_id res chain seq x y z
N MET A 1 4.88 6.68 1.95
CA MET A 1 5.51 5.34 1.93
C MET A 1 4.72 4.42 2.85
N PHE A 2 4.36 3.24 2.36
CA PHE A 2 3.74 2.18 3.14
C PHE A 2 4.77 1.08 3.41
N ALA A 3 4.83 0.65 4.67
CA ALA A 3 5.63 -0.48 5.14
C ALA A 3 4.75 -1.26 6.12
N LEU A 4 4.31 -2.45 5.71
CA LEU A 4 3.43 -3.31 6.49
C LEU A 4 4.08 -4.69 6.59
N ARG A 5 3.88 -5.37 7.71
CA ARG A 5 4.45 -6.70 7.95
C ARG A 5 3.42 -7.60 8.61
N ASP A 6 3.24 -8.77 8.04
CA ASP A 6 2.45 -9.86 8.58
C ASP A 6 3.26 -11.16 8.42
N ASP A 7 3.81 -11.68 9.52
CA ASP A 7 4.80 -12.77 9.50
C ASP A 7 4.39 -13.90 10.45
N PRO A 8 4.23 -15.16 9.97
CA PRO A 8 4.17 -15.60 8.58
C PRO A 8 2.76 -15.41 8.00
N GLY A 9 2.56 -14.45 7.11
CA GLY A 9 1.26 -14.14 6.51
C GLY A 9 1.40 -13.39 5.18
N ILE A 10 0.32 -13.33 4.41
CA ILE A 10 0.21 -12.40 3.28
C ILE A 10 -0.86 -11.37 3.64
N TRP A 11 -0.55 -10.10 3.41
CA TRP A 11 -1.53 -9.02 3.47
C TRP A 11 -1.87 -8.52 2.08
N SER A 12 -3.03 -7.89 1.96
CA SER A 12 -3.53 -7.27 0.74
C SER A 12 -3.92 -5.82 1.04
N LEU A 13 -3.36 -4.89 0.29
CA LEU A 13 -3.64 -3.47 0.34
C LEU A 13 -4.39 -3.06 -0.92
N ASP A 14 -5.42 -2.27 -0.73
CA ASP A 14 -6.30 -1.84 -1.80
C ASP A 14 -6.90 -0.46 -1.52
N ASP A 15 -7.47 0.18 -2.54
CA ASP A 15 -8.16 1.48 -2.45
C ASP A 15 -7.38 2.55 -1.67
N VAL A 16 -6.09 2.65 -1.96
CA VAL A 16 -5.22 3.67 -1.35
C VAL A 16 -5.54 5.03 -1.96
N SER A 17 -6.08 5.92 -1.13
CA SER A 17 -6.51 7.26 -1.54
C SER A 17 -5.86 8.31 -0.67
N ILE A 18 -5.39 9.38 -1.33
CA ILE A 18 -5.00 10.60 -0.66
C ILE A 18 -5.74 11.75 -1.32
N THR A 19 -6.61 12.41 -0.56
CA THR A 19 -7.36 13.56 -1.07
C THR A 19 -6.94 14.86 -0.41
N ASP A 20 -6.93 15.94 -1.18
CA ASP A 20 -6.79 17.29 -0.64
C ASP A 20 -8.10 17.77 0.03
N LYS A 21 -8.08 18.97 0.60
CA LYS A 21 -9.27 19.59 1.23
C LYS A 21 -10.47 19.76 0.29
N SER A 22 -10.24 19.73 -1.02
CA SER A 22 -11.27 19.85 -2.07
C SER A 22 -11.78 18.48 -2.53
N GLY A 23 -11.24 17.38 -1.99
CA GLY A 23 -11.59 16.02 -2.36
C GLY A 23 -10.92 15.54 -3.64
N ASN A 24 -9.90 16.25 -4.14
CA ASN A 24 -9.18 15.81 -5.33
C ASN A 24 -8.25 14.65 -4.96
N GLU A 25 -8.37 13.54 -5.68
CA GLU A 25 -7.45 12.41 -5.55
C GLU A 25 -6.05 12.81 -6.04
N LEU A 26 -5.03 12.50 -5.24
CA LEU A 26 -3.64 12.85 -5.49
C LEU A 26 -2.80 11.64 -5.89
N LEU A 27 -3.30 10.43 -5.64
CA LEU A 27 -2.66 9.21 -6.10
C LEU A 27 -3.24 8.77 -7.45
N SER A 28 -2.48 7.92 -8.13
CA SER A 28 -2.93 7.21 -9.32
C SER A 28 -2.77 5.71 -9.10
N ASN A 29 -3.73 4.93 -9.62
CA ASN A 29 -3.76 3.47 -9.49
C ASN A 29 -3.74 3.01 -8.03
N GLY A 30 -4.49 3.69 -7.15
CA GLY A 30 -4.60 3.32 -5.73
C GLY A 30 -5.45 2.06 -5.46
N ASP A 31 -6.31 1.74 -6.41
CA ASP A 31 -7.19 0.58 -6.54
C ASP A 31 -6.52 -0.62 -7.23
N PHE A 32 -5.32 -0.42 -7.81
CA PHE A 32 -4.53 -1.45 -8.51
C PHE A 32 -5.21 -2.14 -9.70
N GLU A 33 -6.39 -1.69 -10.16
CA GLU A 33 -7.20 -2.32 -11.22
C GLU A 33 -6.55 -2.32 -12.60
N GLN A 34 -5.41 -1.63 -12.78
CA GLN A 34 -4.57 -1.78 -13.96
C GLN A 34 -3.89 -3.16 -14.03
N GLY A 35 -3.86 -3.93 -12.94
CA GLY A 35 -3.27 -5.26 -12.85
C GLY A 35 -1.74 -5.27 -12.74
N TYR A 36 -1.12 -4.11 -12.54
CA TYR A 36 0.31 -3.92 -12.29
C TYR A 36 0.55 -2.63 -11.49
N LEU A 37 1.79 -2.39 -11.05
CA LEU A 37 2.14 -1.28 -10.14
C LEU A 37 1.92 0.13 -10.72
N ALA A 38 1.95 0.31 -12.04
CA ALA A 38 1.86 1.62 -12.70
C ALA A 38 2.77 2.70 -12.08
N SER A 39 2.19 3.74 -11.47
CA SER A 39 2.89 4.87 -10.84
C SER A 39 3.51 4.55 -9.47
N TRP A 40 3.31 3.34 -8.95
CA TRP A 40 3.89 2.92 -7.68
C TRP A 40 5.33 2.44 -7.85
N ILE A 41 6.17 2.81 -6.89
CA ILE A 41 7.56 2.37 -6.77
C ILE A 41 7.63 1.31 -5.67
N TYR A 42 7.97 0.09 -6.07
CA TYR A 42 8.27 -1.02 -5.18
C TYR A 42 9.77 -1.05 -4.83
N CYS A 43 10.10 -1.31 -3.56
CA CYS A 43 11.47 -1.40 -3.08
C CYS A 43 11.62 -2.54 -2.07
N ASN A 44 12.47 -3.52 -2.38
CA ASN A 44 12.82 -4.64 -1.50
C ASN A 44 14.34 -4.65 -1.24
N PRO A 45 14.83 -3.80 -0.32
CA PRO A 45 16.27 -3.57 -0.18
C PRO A 45 17.01 -4.80 0.36
N SER A 46 16.32 -5.68 1.10
CA SER A 46 16.90 -6.89 1.67
C SER A 46 16.80 -8.11 0.74
N ASN A 47 16.21 -7.95 -0.46
CA ASN A 47 15.89 -9.06 -1.38
C ASN A 47 15.16 -10.22 -0.68
N GLY A 48 14.21 -9.90 0.19
CA GLY A 48 13.41 -10.91 0.87
C GLY A 48 12.54 -11.71 -0.11
N THR A 49 12.36 -13.00 0.15
CA THR A 49 11.47 -13.87 -0.64
C THR A 49 10.01 -13.50 -0.39
N TYR A 50 9.13 -13.74 -1.37
CA TYR A 50 7.70 -13.40 -1.32
C TYR A 50 7.40 -11.90 -1.23
N GLY A 51 8.26 -11.09 -1.84
CA GLY A 51 8.07 -9.64 -1.96
C GLY A 51 6.81 -9.27 -2.73
N GLY A 52 6.30 -8.07 -2.47
CA GLY A 52 4.97 -7.72 -2.94
C GLY A 52 4.80 -7.52 -4.45
N TYR A 53 3.56 -7.73 -4.90
CA TYR A 53 3.15 -7.70 -6.30
C TYR A 53 1.65 -7.38 -6.40
N VAL A 54 1.20 -6.92 -7.57
CA VAL A 54 -0.23 -6.74 -7.87
C VAL A 54 -0.80 -8.05 -8.41
N GLY A 55 -1.93 -8.50 -7.87
CA GLY A 55 -2.57 -9.75 -8.27
C GLY A 55 -4.01 -9.86 -7.80
N THR A 56 -4.66 -10.99 -8.10
CA THR A 56 -6.09 -11.21 -7.85
C THR A 56 -6.36 -11.79 -6.45
N GLY A 57 -5.84 -11.12 -5.42
CA GLY A 57 -5.95 -11.53 -4.02
C GLY A 57 -7.28 -11.15 -3.36
N SER A 58 -7.23 -10.89 -2.04
CA SER A 58 -8.32 -10.19 -1.39
C SER A 58 -8.28 -8.72 -1.85
N SER A 59 -9.31 -8.29 -2.58
CA SER A 59 -9.57 -6.89 -2.94
C SER A 59 -10.76 -6.36 -2.13
N TYR A 60 -10.82 -5.04 -1.99
CA TYR A 60 -11.97 -4.37 -1.38
C TYR A 60 -13.05 -4.09 -2.42
N ASP A 61 -12.64 -3.53 -3.56
CA ASP A 61 -13.45 -3.37 -4.76
C ASP A 61 -12.64 -3.85 -5.97
N GLY A 62 -13.29 -4.22 -7.06
CA GLY A 62 -12.59 -4.71 -8.25
C GLY A 62 -11.91 -6.09 -8.08
N SER A 63 -10.90 -6.35 -8.90
CA SER A 63 -10.28 -7.68 -9.07
C SER A 63 -8.84 -7.77 -8.62
N TYR A 64 -8.14 -6.65 -8.42
CA TYR A 64 -6.73 -6.58 -8.13
C TYR A 64 -6.47 -5.88 -6.81
N SER A 65 -5.39 -6.27 -6.15
CA SER A 65 -4.87 -5.57 -4.99
C SER A 65 -3.35 -5.75 -4.94
N TYR A 66 -2.66 -4.94 -4.13
CA TYR A 66 -1.25 -5.19 -3.83
C TYR A 66 -1.14 -6.24 -2.72
N LEU A 67 -0.52 -7.38 -3.02
CA LEU A 67 -0.26 -8.44 -2.07
C LEU A 67 1.20 -8.42 -1.63
N ASP A 68 1.45 -8.75 -0.37
CA ASP A 68 2.80 -8.87 0.14
C ASP A 68 2.87 -9.88 1.29
N GLY A 69 3.95 -10.67 1.33
CA GLY A 69 4.21 -11.62 2.38
C GLY A 69 5.70 -11.82 2.63
N VAL A 70 6.50 -10.76 2.45
CA VAL A 70 7.94 -10.86 2.62
C VAL A 70 8.32 -11.38 4.01
N VAL A 71 9.03 -12.51 4.05
CA VAL A 71 9.33 -13.19 5.31
C VAL A 71 10.65 -12.72 5.90
N GLY A 72 10.63 -12.24 7.15
CA GLY A 72 11.85 -11.90 7.89
C GLY A 72 12.61 -10.69 7.36
N ALA A 73 11.97 -9.88 6.51
CA ALA A 73 12.48 -8.62 5.97
C ALA A 73 11.36 -7.57 5.88
N SER A 74 11.65 -6.44 5.26
CA SER A 74 10.66 -5.42 4.94
C SER A 74 10.91 -4.92 3.53
N ASP A 75 9.83 -4.71 2.80
CA ASP A 75 9.78 -3.99 1.55
C ASP A 75 8.80 -2.81 1.68
N TYR A 76 8.77 -2.00 0.64
CA TYR A 76 8.14 -0.70 0.64
C TYR A 76 7.39 -0.46 -0.65
N LEU A 77 6.20 0.10 -0.51
CA LEU A 77 5.43 0.63 -1.62
C LEU A 77 5.29 2.15 -1.47
N SER A 78 5.61 2.90 -2.51
CA SER A 78 5.61 4.37 -2.45
C SER A 78 5.16 5.03 -3.75
N GLN A 79 4.52 6.19 -3.59
CA GLN A 79 4.18 7.11 -4.66
C GLN A 79 4.37 8.53 -4.10
N THR A 80 4.82 9.45 -4.94
CA THR A 80 5.01 10.86 -4.58
C THR A 80 3.93 11.72 -5.22
N PHE A 81 3.45 12.70 -4.49
CA PHE A 81 2.48 13.69 -4.97
C PHE A 81 2.88 15.08 -4.46
N THR A 82 2.35 16.13 -5.09
CA THR A 82 2.65 17.50 -4.69
C THR A 82 1.77 17.89 -3.49
N VAL A 83 2.40 18.50 -2.48
CA VAL A 83 1.70 19.07 -1.32
C VAL A 83 1.73 20.59 -1.36
N THR A 84 0.69 21.19 -0.82
CA THR A 84 0.62 22.63 -0.54
C THR A 84 0.87 22.83 0.96
N PRO A 85 1.85 23.66 1.36
CA PRO A 85 2.12 23.94 2.76
C PRO A 85 0.86 24.39 3.51
N TYR A 86 0.77 23.99 4.79
CA TYR A 86 -0.35 24.34 5.68
C TYR A 86 -1.74 23.86 5.21
N SER A 87 -1.79 22.81 4.38
CA SER A 87 -3.03 22.17 3.95
C SER A 87 -3.25 20.83 4.64
N ASN A 88 -4.52 20.49 4.86
CA ASN A 88 -4.92 19.19 5.38
C ASN A 88 -5.16 18.22 4.21
N TYR A 89 -4.80 16.97 4.43
CA TYR A 89 -5.00 15.86 3.51
C TYR A 89 -5.70 14.72 4.25
N SER A 90 -6.60 14.01 3.57
CA SER A 90 -7.18 12.77 4.07
C SER A 90 -6.44 11.59 3.44
N ILE A 91 -6.07 10.62 4.26
CA ILE A 91 -5.43 9.39 3.81
C ILE A 91 -6.34 8.24 4.21
N THR A 92 -6.75 7.43 3.25
CA THR A 92 -7.54 6.21 3.46
C THR A 92 -6.94 5.06 2.65
N PHE A 93 -7.17 3.86 3.12
CA PHE A 93 -6.79 2.63 2.42
C PHE A 93 -7.60 1.48 3.02
N TRP A 94 -7.75 0.41 2.26
CA TRP A 94 -8.20 -0.87 2.77
C TRP A 94 -7.02 -1.80 2.98
N LEU A 95 -7.05 -2.55 4.09
CA LEU A 95 -6.05 -3.56 4.38
C LEU A 95 -6.74 -4.84 4.87
N SER A 96 -6.36 -5.97 4.31
CA SER A 96 -6.73 -7.29 4.80
C SER A 96 -5.50 -8.16 5.05
N THR A 97 -5.57 -8.99 6.09
CA THR A 97 -4.61 -10.06 6.35
C THR A 97 -5.30 -11.37 6.05
N ASN A 98 -4.69 -12.22 5.23
CA ASN A 98 -5.18 -13.58 5.02
C ASN A 98 -4.62 -14.58 6.04
N SER A 99 -3.80 -14.10 6.97
CA SER A 99 -3.26 -14.91 8.04
C SER A 99 -4.30 -15.14 9.15
N ASN A 100 -4.22 -16.33 9.75
CA ASN A 100 -4.85 -16.71 11.01
C ASN A 100 -4.21 -15.99 12.22
N SER A 101 -3.32 -15.04 11.95
CA SER A 101 -2.67 -14.15 12.90
C SER A 101 -3.46 -12.84 12.94
N ASN A 102 -4.20 -12.59 14.03
CA ASN A 102 -5.10 -11.42 14.18
C ASN A 102 -4.34 -10.07 14.32
N SER A 103 -3.22 -9.84 13.65
CA SER A 103 -2.36 -8.68 13.92
C SER A 103 -1.56 -8.21 12.71
N ALA A 104 -2.17 -7.41 11.84
CA ALA A 104 -1.42 -6.45 11.03
C ALA A 104 -0.91 -5.32 11.93
N THR A 105 0.38 -5.04 11.90
CA THR A 105 0.95 -3.85 12.54
C THR A 105 1.22 -2.78 11.49
N PHE A 106 0.58 -1.63 11.64
CA PHE A 106 0.90 -0.43 10.85
C PHE A 106 2.18 0.19 11.38
N ALA A 107 3.28 0.13 10.61
CA ALA A 107 4.57 0.61 11.08
C ALA A 107 4.73 2.12 10.93
N GLN A 108 4.35 2.71 9.77
CA GLN A 108 4.53 4.15 9.56
C GLN A 108 3.87 4.72 8.29
N ILE A 109 3.39 5.97 8.37
CA ILE A 109 3.11 6.84 7.21
C ILE A 109 4.06 8.03 7.29
N TYR A 110 4.95 8.17 6.31
CA TYR A 110 5.79 9.36 6.16
C TYR A 110 5.19 10.31 5.12
N VAL A 111 4.95 11.56 5.55
CA VAL A 111 4.70 12.70 4.66
C VAL A 111 5.98 13.53 4.66
N THR A 112 6.69 13.56 3.54
CA THR A 112 7.89 14.40 3.38
C THR A 112 7.48 15.74 2.78
N SER A 113 7.94 16.84 3.37
CA SER A 113 7.80 18.21 2.84
C SER A 113 8.70 18.46 1.64
#